data_AF-A0A7S2BS82-F1
#
_entry.id   AF-A0A7S2BS82-F1
#
_cell.length_a   1.000
_cell.length_b   1.000
_cell.length_c   1.000
_cell.angle_alpha   90.00
_cell.angle_beta   90.00
_cell.angle_gamma   90.00
#
_symmetry.space_group_name_H-M   'P 1'
#
loop_
_entity.id
_entity.type
_entity.pdbx_description
1 polymer ?
#
loop_
_entity_poly.entity_id
_entity_poly.type
_entity_poly.pdbx_seq_one_letter_code
_entity_poly.pdbx_strand_id
1 'polypeptide(L)'
;PDKAIDVMDEAGSKVRQQLFQLSEDGESARERWAVSQELEKIKEEKKAAVFVERYDEAQRLKVREVELAERLEALKLAPGGQTAAAGLLEELVALRAQMREAVSTEQFDQAHELKARELDVIDQLTKAGAAQPEGLLDRQVTAVDVAQVVAGWTGIAVEQVGATESARLLRLEDELHRTIVGQDEAVGSVSRALRRARAGLRNPERPIAGFMFSGPTGVGKTALCKTLATTFFGTEEAMIRLDMSEYMEKFAVSRLTGAPPGYVGYEEGGQLTEPVR
;
A
#
# COMPACT_ATOMS: atom_id res chain seq x y z
N PRO A 1 11.89 7.17 -10.85
CA PRO A 1 12.08 5.75 -11.17
C PRO A 1 12.58 4.99 -9.95
N ASP A 2 13.61 5.49 -9.27
CA ASP A 2 14.17 4.90 -8.04
C ASP A 2 13.11 4.62 -6.95
N LYS A 3 12.37 5.64 -6.49
CA LYS A 3 11.30 5.44 -5.50
C LYS A 3 10.27 4.36 -5.90
N ALA A 4 10.02 4.16 -7.20
CA ALA A 4 9.11 3.12 -7.67
C ALA A 4 9.75 1.73 -7.66
N ILE A 5 11.05 1.63 -7.93
CA ILE A 5 11.84 0.40 -7.79
C ILE A 5 11.94 0.02 -6.31
N ASP A 6 12.18 0.98 -5.41
CA ASP A 6 12.26 0.73 -3.97
C ASP A 6 10.95 0.18 -3.41
N VAL A 7 9.81 0.75 -3.82
CA VAL A 7 8.48 0.24 -3.45
C VAL A 7 8.26 -1.18 -3.98
N MET A 8 8.67 -1.45 -5.23
CA MET A 8 8.55 -2.77 -5.85
C MET A 8 9.43 -3.81 -5.13
N ASP A 9 10.64 -3.43 -4.71
CA ASP A 9 11.57 -4.31 -3.99
C ASP A 9 11.08 -4.62 -2.57
N GLU A 10 10.58 -3.61 -1.86
CA GLU A 10 9.97 -3.78 -0.54
C GLU A 10 8.70 -4.65 -0.62
N ALA A 11 7.85 -4.44 -1.63
CA ALA A 11 6.68 -5.29 -1.88
C ALA A 11 7.08 -6.73 -2.20
N GLY A 12 8.10 -6.91 -3.03
CA GLY A 12 8.67 -8.22 -3.34
C GLY A 12 9.25 -8.93 -2.11
N SER A 13 9.93 -8.21 -1.23
CA SER A 13 10.50 -8.71 0.01
C SER A 13 9.41 -9.14 1.00
N LYS A 14 8.34 -8.36 1.16
CA LYS A 14 7.17 -8.73 1.99
C LYS A 14 6.46 -9.97 1.47
N VAL A 15 6.18 -10.03 0.17
CA VAL A 15 5.56 -11.20 -0.45
C VAL A 15 6.43 -12.44 -0.23
N ARG A 16 7.75 -12.30 -0.38
CA ARG A 16 8.72 -13.38 -0.13
C ARG A 16 8.75 -13.83 1.33
N GLN A 17 8.68 -12.91 2.29
CA GLN A 17 8.59 -13.27 3.72
C GLN A 17 7.31 -14.04 4.05
N GLN A 18 6.17 -13.60 3.51
CA GLN A 18 4.89 -14.30 3.69
C GLN A 18 4.94 -15.71 3.11
N LEU A 19 5.52 -15.86 1.91
CA LEU A 19 5.76 -17.16 1.30
C LEU A 19 6.66 -18.04 2.17
N PHE A 20 7.71 -17.49 2.76
CA PHE A 20 8.62 -18.24 3.63
C PHE A 20 7.92 -18.75 4.91
N GLN A 21 7.10 -17.91 5.55
CA GLN A 21 6.28 -18.31 6.70
C GLN A 21 5.28 -19.41 6.35
N LEU A 22 4.75 -19.40 5.13
CA LEU A 22 3.84 -20.44 4.64
C LEU A 22 4.56 -21.75 4.27
N SER A 23 5.87 -21.73 4.02
CA SER A 23 6.67 -22.94 3.72
C SER A 23 7.18 -23.68 4.94
N GLU A 24 7.27 -23.03 6.10
CA GLU A 24 7.68 -23.69 7.36
C GLU A 24 6.60 -24.63 7.92
N ASP A 25 5.35 -24.44 7.50
CA ASP A 25 4.24 -25.33 7.79
C ASP A 25 4.01 -26.25 6.56
N GLY A 26 3.83 -27.56 6.73
CA GLY A 26 3.63 -28.53 5.63
C GLY A 26 2.24 -28.46 4.95
N GLU A 27 1.66 -29.61 4.56
CA GLU A 27 0.26 -29.69 4.03
C GLU A 27 -0.75 -28.96 4.94
N SER A 28 -0.50 -28.93 6.24
CA SER A 28 -1.23 -28.15 7.23
C SER A 28 -1.23 -26.65 6.96
N ALA A 29 -0.18 -26.05 6.37
CA ALA A 29 -0.14 -24.64 5.97
C ALA A 29 -1.04 -24.33 4.80
N ARG A 30 -1.13 -25.25 3.84
CA ARG A 30 -2.00 -25.08 2.67
C ARG A 30 -3.45 -25.04 3.11
N GLU A 31 -3.82 -25.94 4.02
CA GLU A 31 -5.14 -25.94 4.63
C GLU A 31 -5.36 -24.69 5.49
N ARG A 32 -4.38 -24.26 6.31
CA ARG A 32 -4.47 -23.01 7.09
C ARG A 32 -4.63 -21.78 6.18
N TRP A 33 -3.87 -21.70 5.10
CA TRP A 33 -3.89 -20.57 4.16
C TRP A 33 -5.19 -20.52 3.36
N ALA A 34 -5.65 -21.66 2.84
CA ALA A 34 -6.94 -21.75 2.13
C ALA A 34 -8.10 -21.36 3.05
N VAL A 35 -8.11 -21.87 4.29
CA VAL A 35 -9.12 -21.51 5.30
C VAL A 35 -9.03 -20.02 5.68
N SER A 36 -7.82 -19.46 5.78
CA SER A 36 -7.60 -18.04 6.05
C SER A 36 -8.11 -17.13 4.92
N GLN A 37 -7.86 -17.48 3.65
CA GLN A 37 -8.38 -16.77 2.49
C GLN A 37 -9.91 -16.83 2.42
N GLU A 38 -10.50 -17.99 2.67
CA GLU A 38 -11.96 -18.15 2.71
C GLU A 38 -12.58 -17.32 3.85
N LEU A 39 -11.91 -17.25 5.00
CA LEU A 39 -12.34 -16.45 6.15
C LEU A 39 -12.31 -14.95 5.87
N GLU A 40 -11.27 -14.43 5.20
CA GLU A 40 -11.24 -13.02 4.79
C GLU A 40 -12.34 -12.70 3.76
N LYS A 41 -12.55 -13.57 2.77
CA LYS A 41 -13.64 -13.40 1.81
C LYS A 41 -15.01 -13.33 2.49
N ILE A 42 -15.27 -14.21 3.46
CA ILE A 42 -16.53 -14.20 4.22
C ILE A 42 -16.65 -12.95 5.09
N LYS A 43 -15.56 -12.41 5.64
CA LYS A 43 -15.60 -11.14 6.37
C LYS A 43 -15.96 -9.97 5.45
N GLU A 44 -15.43 -9.93 4.23
CA GLU A 44 -15.77 -8.91 3.24
C GLU A 44 -17.24 -9.01 2.79
N GLU A 45 -17.71 -10.21 2.46
CA GLU A 45 -19.11 -10.47 2.11
C GLU A 45 -20.05 -10.09 3.25
N LYS A 46 -19.67 -10.39 4.51
CA LYS A 46 -20.44 -10.00 5.69
C LYS A 46 -20.49 -8.48 5.84
N LYS A 47 -19.36 -7.77 5.66
CA LYS A 47 -19.33 -6.30 5.69
C LYS A 47 -20.24 -5.70 4.62
N ALA A 48 -20.23 -6.26 3.41
CA ALA A 48 -21.11 -5.86 2.31
C ALA A 48 -22.59 -6.12 2.65
N ALA A 49 -22.92 -7.29 3.22
CA ALA A 49 -24.29 -7.62 3.62
C ALA A 49 -24.82 -6.69 4.73
N VAL A 50 -23.99 -6.35 5.72
CA VAL A 50 -24.33 -5.37 6.76
C VAL A 50 -24.55 -3.98 6.17
N PHE A 51 -23.71 -3.58 5.20
CA PHE A 51 -23.84 -2.30 4.52
C PHE A 51 -25.13 -2.17 3.72
N VAL A 52 -25.62 -3.26 3.13
CA VAL A 52 -26.87 -3.32 2.34
C VAL A 52 -28.08 -3.73 3.22
N GLU A 53 -27.95 -3.66 4.55
CA GLU A 53 -28.99 -3.98 5.55
C GLU A 53 -29.60 -5.39 5.41
N ARG A 54 -28.84 -6.35 4.84
CA ARG A 54 -29.23 -7.76 4.74
C ARG A 54 -28.79 -8.52 5.98
N TYR A 55 -29.48 -8.30 7.08
CA TYR A 55 -29.11 -8.86 8.38
C TYR A 55 -29.18 -10.40 8.43
N ASP A 56 -30.12 -11.03 7.73
CA ASP A 56 -30.23 -12.50 7.67
C ASP A 56 -29.01 -13.14 6.98
N GLU A 57 -28.51 -12.51 5.91
CA GLU A 57 -27.32 -12.95 5.18
C GLU A 57 -26.06 -12.73 6.02
N ALA A 58 -25.96 -11.56 6.67
CA ALA A 58 -24.86 -11.23 7.58
C ALA A 58 -24.77 -12.21 8.77
N GLN A 59 -25.89 -12.66 9.31
CA GLN A 59 -25.92 -13.64 10.40
C GLN A 59 -25.39 -15.02 9.94
N ARG A 60 -25.77 -15.48 8.73
CA ARG A 60 -25.27 -16.75 8.17
C ARG A 60 -23.77 -16.70 7.93
N LEU A 61 -23.28 -15.59 7.39
CA LEU A 61 -21.85 -15.37 7.17
C LEU A 61 -21.09 -15.28 8.50
N LYS A 62 -21.72 -14.75 9.57
CA LYS A 62 -21.13 -14.73 10.93
C LYS A 62 -20.94 -16.13 11.50
N VAL A 63 -21.88 -17.04 11.30
CA VAL A 63 -21.74 -18.44 11.75
C VAL A 63 -20.57 -19.12 11.02
N ARG A 64 -20.50 -18.93 9.70
CA ARG A 64 -19.43 -19.51 8.87
C ARG A 64 -18.06 -18.91 9.16
N GLU A 65 -17.99 -17.63 9.53
CA GLU A 65 -16.77 -16.98 10.02
C GLU A 65 -16.24 -17.67 11.29
N VAL A 66 -17.11 -18.00 12.25
CA VAL A 66 -16.71 -18.67 13.49
C VAL A 66 -16.22 -20.10 13.19
N GLU A 67 -16.93 -20.84 12.35
CA GLU A 67 -16.56 -22.20 11.94
C GLU A 67 -15.17 -22.26 11.26
N LEU A 68 -14.91 -21.34 10.33
CA LEU A 68 -13.61 -21.24 9.67
C LEU A 68 -12.50 -20.80 10.63
N ALA A 69 -12.81 -19.92 11.59
CA ALA A 69 -11.85 -19.50 12.62
C ALA A 69 -11.45 -20.66 13.55
N GLU A 70 -12.41 -21.47 13.97
CA GLU A 70 -12.17 -22.67 14.79
C GLU A 70 -11.37 -23.73 14.03
N ARG A 71 -11.71 -23.94 12.75
CA ARG A 71 -10.94 -24.85 11.87
C ARG A 71 -9.50 -24.39 11.70
N LEU A 72 -9.28 -23.08 11.57
CA LEU A 72 -7.94 -22.51 11.47
C LEU A 72 -7.13 -22.71 12.76
N GLU A 73 -7.74 -22.55 13.94
CA GLU A 73 -7.09 -22.81 15.22
C GLU A 73 -6.76 -24.30 15.42
N ALA A 74 -7.69 -25.20 15.07
CA ALA A 74 -7.44 -26.63 15.14
C ALA A 74 -6.26 -27.07 14.25
N LEU A 75 -6.17 -26.50 13.06
CA LEU A 75 -5.05 -26.77 12.14
C LEU A 75 -3.71 -26.24 12.68
N LYS A 76 -3.69 -25.19 13.50
CA LYS A 76 -2.47 -24.66 14.14
C LYS A 76 -1.86 -25.60 15.17
N LEU A 77 -2.66 -26.46 15.82
CA LEU A 77 -2.21 -27.32 16.92
C LEU A 77 -1.71 -28.72 16.53
N ALA A 78 -1.80 -29.15 15.26
CA ALA A 78 -1.40 -30.50 14.85
C ALA A 78 0.12 -30.65 14.67
N PRO A 79 0.81 -31.60 15.35
CA PRO A 79 2.25 -31.85 15.17
C PRO A 79 2.50 -32.68 13.90
N GLY A 80 3.28 -32.14 12.96
CA GLY A 80 3.62 -32.78 11.68
C GLY A 80 4.60 -33.96 11.81
N GLY A 81 4.28 -35.07 11.12
CA GLY A 81 5.06 -36.30 11.14
C GLY A 81 6.32 -36.27 10.24
N GLN A 82 7.36 -36.98 10.68
CA GLN A 82 8.65 -37.13 9.98
C GLN A 82 8.49 -37.94 8.68
N THR A 83 8.76 -37.32 7.54
CA THR A 83 8.85 -37.97 6.22
C THR A 83 10.10 -37.49 5.49
N ALA A 84 10.55 -38.21 4.45
CA ALA A 84 11.73 -37.84 3.64
C ALA A 84 11.65 -36.42 3.03
N ALA A 85 10.43 -35.90 2.83
CA ALA A 85 10.18 -34.52 2.43
C ALA A 85 10.59 -33.49 3.51
N ALA A 86 10.50 -33.84 4.79
CA ALA A 86 10.91 -32.97 5.89
C ALA A 86 12.42 -32.71 5.90
N GLY A 87 13.24 -33.74 5.61
CA GLY A 87 14.70 -33.56 5.51
C GLY A 87 15.11 -32.68 4.32
N LEU A 88 14.44 -32.81 3.17
CA LEU A 88 14.67 -31.96 2.01
C LEU A 88 14.22 -30.51 2.25
N LEU A 89 13.16 -30.30 3.05
CA LEU A 89 12.74 -28.96 3.48
C LEU A 89 13.77 -28.32 4.42
N GLU A 90 14.33 -29.07 5.37
CA GLU A 90 15.42 -28.58 6.24
C GLU A 90 16.66 -28.20 5.42
N GLU A 91 17.03 -29.00 4.42
CA GLU A 91 18.13 -28.67 3.50
C GLU A 91 17.85 -27.39 2.70
N LEU A 92 16.62 -27.21 2.20
CA LEU A 92 16.23 -26.01 1.46
C LEU A 92 16.31 -24.74 2.32
N VAL A 93 15.88 -24.82 3.59
CA VAL A 93 15.98 -23.71 4.54
C VAL A 93 17.44 -23.35 4.82
N ALA A 94 18.31 -24.35 5.02
CA ALA A 94 19.74 -24.14 5.25
C ALA A 94 20.44 -23.51 4.03
N LEU A 95 20.15 -23.99 2.82
CA LEU A 95 20.70 -23.43 1.57
C LEU A 95 20.31 -21.96 1.39
N ARG A 96 19.06 -21.60 1.69
CA ARG A 96 18.59 -20.21 1.63
C ARG A 96 19.23 -19.31 2.67
N ALA A 97 19.55 -19.83 3.85
CA ALA A 97 20.30 -19.07 4.86
C ALA A 97 21.73 -18.77 4.39
N GLN A 98 22.43 -19.79 3.86
CA GLN A 98 23.78 -19.64 3.30
C GLN A 98 23.81 -18.68 2.10
N MET A 99 22.79 -18.73 1.24
CA MET A 99 22.70 -17.83 0.08
C MET A 99 22.56 -16.37 0.51
N ARG A 100 21.82 -16.09 1.60
CA ARG A 100 21.73 -14.73 2.17
C ARG A 100 23.07 -14.25 2.72
N GLU A 101 23.80 -15.13 3.40
CA GLU A 101 25.13 -14.81 3.92
C GLU A 101 26.13 -14.54 2.79
N ALA A 102 26.12 -15.37 1.73
CA ALA A 102 26.96 -15.19 0.55
C ALA A 102 26.66 -13.85 -0.17
N VAL A 103 25.38 -13.50 -0.34
CA VAL A 103 25.00 -12.20 -0.94
C VAL A 103 25.42 -11.03 -0.03
N SER A 104 25.21 -11.15 1.28
CA SER A 104 25.58 -10.11 2.25
C SER A 104 27.10 -9.90 2.36
N THR A 105 27.90 -10.90 1.98
CA THR A 105 29.36 -10.85 2.00
C THR A 105 29.96 -10.67 0.59
N GLU A 106 29.12 -10.32 -0.40
CA GLU A 106 29.49 -10.10 -1.81
C GLU A 106 30.15 -11.30 -2.51
N GLN A 107 29.91 -12.51 -2.01
CA GLN A 107 30.38 -13.78 -2.58
C GLN A 107 29.40 -14.27 -3.64
N PHE A 108 29.32 -13.56 -4.76
CA PHE A 108 28.32 -13.82 -5.82
C PHE A 108 28.49 -15.18 -6.52
N ASP A 109 29.71 -15.67 -6.68
CA ASP A 109 29.97 -17.00 -7.25
C ASP A 109 29.39 -18.11 -6.36
N GLN A 110 29.58 -17.99 -5.05
CA GLN A 110 29.00 -18.91 -4.06
C GLN A 110 27.47 -18.83 -4.06
N ALA A 111 26.91 -17.62 -4.15
CA ALA A 111 25.46 -17.44 -4.24
C ALA A 111 24.87 -18.11 -5.49
N HIS A 112 25.58 -18.08 -6.63
CA HIS A 112 25.16 -18.75 -7.86
C HIS A 112 25.18 -20.28 -7.72
N GLU A 113 26.22 -20.85 -7.10
CA GLU A 113 26.28 -22.30 -6.81
C GLU A 113 25.17 -22.75 -5.85
N LEU A 114 24.92 -21.97 -4.79
CA LEU A 114 23.84 -22.22 -3.84
C LEU A 114 22.47 -22.13 -4.52
N LYS A 115 22.30 -21.24 -5.50
CA LYS A 115 21.08 -21.13 -6.30
C LYS A 115 20.85 -22.35 -7.20
N ALA A 116 21.91 -22.86 -7.83
CA ALA A 116 21.82 -24.09 -8.62
C ALA A 116 21.43 -25.29 -7.74
N ARG A 117 21.97 -25.36 -6.52
CA ARG A 117 21.64 -26.41 -5.55
C ARG A 117 20.23 -26.27 -4.97
N GLU A 118 19.75 -25.06 -4.76
CA GLU A 118 18.36 -24.79 -4.40
C GLU A 118 17.39 -25.36 -5.45
N LEU A 119 17.69 -25.18 -6.73
CA LEU A 119 16.87 -25.71 -7.82
C LEU A 119 16.84 -27.24 -7.84
N ASP A 120 17.97 -27.90 -7.57
CA ASP A 120 18.04 -29.37 -7.49
C ASP A 120 17.22 -29.91 -6.31
N VAL A 121 17.32 -29.30 -5.13
CA VAL A 121 16.52 -29.70 -3.95
C VAL A 121 15.02 -29.48 -4.20
N ILE A 122 14.64 -28.41 -4.91
CA ILE A 122 13.24 -28.18 -5.32
C ILE A 122 12.75 -29.28 -6.29
N ASP A 123 13.59 -29.72 -7.24
CA ASP A 123 13.26 -30.81 -8.15
C ASP A 123 13.14 -32.15 -7.40
N GLN A 124 14.00 -32.41 -6.41
CA GLN A 124 13.92 -33.58 -5.54
C GLN A 124 12.65 -33.59 -4.68
N LEU A 125 12.27 -32.45 -4.09
CA LEU A 125 11.01 -32.27 -3.38
C LEU A 125 9.81 -32.59 -4.28
N THR A 126 9.86 -32.08 -5.52
CA THR A 126 8.83 -32.32 -6.53
C THR A 126 8.70 -33.80 -6.88
N LYS A 127 9.82 -34.51 -7.06
CA LYS A 127 9.87 -35.96 -7.34
C LYS A 127 9.45 -36.81 -6.15
N ALA A 128 9.67 -36.36 -4.93
CA ALA A 128 9.32 -37.08 -3.70
C ALA A 128 7.79 -37.12 -3.43
N GLY A 129 6.97 -36.59 -4.34
CA GLY A 129 5.52 -36.53 -4.16
C GLY A 129 5.09 -35.57 -3.05
N ALA A 130 6.03 -34.81 -2.47
CA ALA A 130 5.69 -33.57 -1.80
C ALA A 130 5.06 -32.72 -2.91
N ALA A 131 3.76 -32.49 -2.80
CA ALA A 131 3.04 -31.68 -3.77
C ALA A 131 3.91 -30.45 -4.05
N GLN A 132 4.17 -30.14 -5.32
CA GLN A 132 4.84 -28.89 -5.67
C GLN A 132 4.19 -27.79 -4.82
N PRO A 133 4.94 -26.83 -4.28
CA PRO A 133 4.34 -25.63 -3.71
C PRO A 133 3.69 -24.79 -4.82
N GLU A 134 2.84 -25.40 -5.65
CA GLU A 134 1.89 -24.74 -6.53
C GLU A 134 0.97 -23.93 -5.62
N GLY A 135 1.21 -22.62 -5.60
CA GLY A 135 0.59 -21.65 -4.69
C GLY A 135 1.59 -20.87 -3.85
N LEU A 136 2.75 -21.45 -3.51
CA LEU A 136 3.84 -20.75 -2.81
C LEU A 136 4.90 -20.21 -3.78
N LEU A 137 5.12 -20.88 -4.90
CA LEU A 137 6.16 -20.49 -5.87
C LEU A 137 5.68 -19.50 -6.93
N ASP A 138 4.39 -19.15 -6.94
CA ASP A 138 3.80 -18.29 -7.98
C ASP A 138 2.97 -17.12 -7.42
N ARG A 139 3.10 -16.80 -6.11
CA ARG A 139 2.53 -15.54 -5.59
C ARG A 139 3.34 -14.37 -6.14
N GLN A 140 2.80 -13.76 -7.18
CA GLN A 140 3.34 -12.56 -7.79
C GLN A 140 2.98 -11.32 -6.96
N VAL A 141 3.82 -10.29 -7.03
CA VAL A 141 3.53 -8.98 -6.43
C VAL A 141 2.29 -8.41 -7.11
N THR A 142 1.24 -8.14 -6.33
CA THR A 142 0.00 -7.55 -6.83
C THR A 142 -0.05 -6.05 -6.57
N ALA A 143 -0.99 -5.36 -7.22
CA ALA A 143 -1.23 -3.94 -6.96
C ALA A 143 -1.60 -3.65 -5.49
N VAL A 144 -2.18 -4.62 -4.78
CA VAL A 144 -2.54 -4.49 -3.36
C VAL A 144 -1.29 -4.48 -2.48
N ASP A 145 -0.30 -5.33 -2.78
CA ASP A 145 0.96 -5.38 -2.04
C ASP A 145 1.75 -4.06 -2.18
N VAL A 146 1.81 -3.52 -3.41
CA VAL A 146 2.39 -2.21 -3.71
C VAL A 146 1.67 -1.10 -2.95
N ALA A 147 0.33 -1.11 -2.98
CA ALA A 147 -0.48 -0.12 -2.29
C ALA A 147 -0.24 -0.10 -0.77
N GLN A 148 -0.08 -1.27 -0.14
CA GLN A 148 0.23 -1.38 1.29
C GLN A 148 1.60 -0.82 1.65
N VAL A 149 2.62 -1.02 0.80
CA VAL A 149 3.95 -0.44 1.01
C VAL A 149 3.89 1.08 0.90
N VAL A 150 3.27 1.60 -0.16
CA VAL A 150 3.12 3.05 -0.36
C VAL A 150 2.33 3.68 0.79
N ALA A 151 1.25 3.03 1.25
CA ALA A 151 0.47 3.51 2.39
C ALA A 151 1.30 3.56 3.68
N GLY A 152 2.12 2.53 3.93
CA GLY A 152 3.01 2.50 5.09
C GLY A 152 4.08 3.61 5.07
N TRP A 153 4.62 3.94 3.89
CA TRP A 153 5.66 4.97 3.75
C TRP A 153 5.09 6.39 3.77
N THR A 154 3.93 6.59 3.15
CA THR A 154 3.34 7.93 2.98
C THR A 154 2.32 8.29 4.06
N GLY A 155 1.83 7.29 4.81
CA GLY A 155 0.70 7.46 5.73
C GLY A 155 -0.65 7.69 5.04
N ILE A 156 -0.68 7.69 3.70
CA ILE A 156 -1.89 7.92 2.91
C ILE A 156 -2.53 6.57 2.58
N ALA A 157 -3.80 6.38 2.94
CA ALA A 157 -4.53 5.16 2.61
C ALA A 157 -4.66 4.99 1.09
N VAL A 158 -3.90 4.06 0.52
CA VAL A 158 -3.95 3.73 -0.91
C VAL A 158 -5.08 2.72 -1.15
N GLU A 159 -6.34 3.17 -1.03
CA GLU A 159 -7.48 2.33 -1.42
C GLU A 159 -7.53 2.20 -2.94
N GLN A 160 -7.20 1.00 -3.45
CA GLN A 160 -7.29 0.54 -4.86
C GLN A 160 -7.38 1.67 -5.90
N VAL A 161 -6.22 2.22 -6.26
CA VAL A 161 -6.07 3.34 -7.19
C VAL A 161 -6.62 2.97 -8.57
N GLY A 162 -7.87 3.35 -8.84
CA GLY A 162 -8.49 3.18 -10.16
C GLY A 162 -10.00 3.30 -10.14
N ALA A 163 -10.67 2.29 -9.58
CA ALA A 163 -12.13 2.18 -9.61
C ALA A 163 -12.82 3.05 -8.55
N THR A 164 -12.28 3.11 -7.33
CA THR A 164 -12.82 3.91 -6.20
C THR A 164 -12.60 5.41 -6.38
N GLU A 165 -11.41 5.82 -6.84
CA GLU A 165 -11.08 7.24 -7.05
C GLU A 165 -11.95 7.89 -8.13
N SER A 166 -12.22 7.17 -9.23
CA SER A 166 -13.10 7.64 -10.30
C SER A 166 -14.54 7.84 -9.80
N ALA A 167 -15.05 6.91 -8.99
CA ALA A 167 -16.36 7.02 -8.36
C ALA A 167 -16.42 8.17 -7.35
N ARG A 168 -15.35 8.39 -6.57
CA ARG A 168 -15.23 9.53 -5.64
C ARG A 168 -15.23 10.87 -6.39
N LEU A 169 -14.49 10.97 -7.50
CA LEU A 169 -14.45 12.18 -8.33
C LEU A 169 -15.81 12.55 -8.96
N LEU A 170 -16.67 11.57 -9.23
CA LEU A 170 -18.03 11.81 -9.72
C LEU A 170 -18.95 12.41 -8.65
N ARG A 171 -18.66 12.16 -7.37
CA ARG A 171 -19.43 12.63 -6.22
C ARG A 171 -18.70 13.73 -5.43
N LEU A 172 -17.64 14.31 -6.00
CA LEU A 172 -16.75 15.19 -5.28
C LEU A 172 -17.45 16.46 -4.80
N GLU A 173 -18.32 17.06 -5.61
CA GLU A 173 -19.13 18.21 -5.18
C GLU A 173 -19.96 17.87 -3.95
N ASP A 174 -20.67 16.73 -3.95
CA ASP A 174 -21.49 16.29 -2.83
C ASP A 174 -20.64 16.05 -1.58
N GLU A 175 -19.46 15.45 -1.72
CA GLU A 175 -18.53 15.23 -0.61
C GLU A 175 -18.02 16.54 -0.02
N LEU A 176 -17.65 17.51 -0.86
CA LEU A 176 -17.19 18.83 -0.41
C LEU A 176 -18.32 19.63 0.25
N HIS A 177 -19.55 19.54 -0.28
CA HIS A 177 -20.72 20.24 0.27
C HIS A 177 -21.20 19.70 1.63
N ARG A 178 -20.72 18.54 2.08
CA ARG A 178 -20.94 18.09 3.47
C ARG A 178 -20.32 19.04 4.50
N THR A 179 -19.24 19.72 4.13
CA THR A 179 -18.52 20.66 5.02
C THR A 179 -18.60 22.10 4.51
N ILE A 180 -18.58 22.30 3.20
CA ILE A 180 -18.59 23.62 2.58
C ILE A 180 -20.02 24.03 2.22
N VAL A 181 -20.57 24.94 3.02
CA VAL A 181 -21.91 25.49 2.80
C VAL A 181 -21.86 26.60 1.76
N GLY A 182 -22.66 26.46 0.70
CA GLY A 182 -22.65 27.36 -0.46
C GLY A 182 -21.36 27.24 -1.27
N GLN A 183 -20.91 28.34 -1.88
CA GLN A 183 -19.70 28.39 -2.71
C GLN A 183 -19.73 27.43 -3.93
N ASP A 184 -20.92 27.18 -4.49
CA ASP A 184 -21.16 26.20 -5.57
C ASP A 184 -20.23 26.41 -6.77
N GLU A 185 -19.93 27.67 -7.11
CA GLU A 185 -19.01 28.00 -8.19
C GLU A 185 -17.58 27.54 -7.89
N ALA A 186 -17.07 27.79 -6.68
CA ALA A 186 -15.72 27.41 -6.27
C ALA A 186 -15.60 25.88 -6.20
N VAL A 187 -16.57 25.21 -5.57
CA VAL A 187 -16.63 23.75 -5.45
C VAL A 187 -16.71 23.10 -6.84
N GLY A 188 -17.58 23.59 -7.72
CA GLY A 188 -17.71 23.09 -9.08
C GLY A 188 -16.49 23.38 -9.96
N SER A 189 -15.79 24.52 -9.76
CA SER A 189 -14.54 24.83 -10.46
C SER A 189 -13.42 23.85 -10.09
N VAL A 190 -13.26 23.60 -8.78
CA VAL A 190 -12.27 22.64 -8.26
C VAL A 190 -12.56 21.23 -8.78
N SER A 191 -13.80 20.78 -8.63
CA SER A 191 -14.19 19.42 -8.99
C SER A 191 -14.02 19.15 -10.49
N ARG A 192 -14.40 20.12 -11.34
CA ARG A 192 -14.16 20.02 -12.79
C ARG A 192 -12.68 19.97 -13.14
N ALA A 193 -11.84 20.76 -12.49
CA ALA A 193 -10.39 20.77 -12.77
C ALA A 193 -9.72 19.44 -12.37
N LEU A 194 -10.08 18.89 -11.20
CA LEU A 194 -9.57 17.59 -10.75
C LEU A 194 -10.02 16.45 -11.68
N ARG A 195 -11.29 16.44 -12.10
CA ARG A 195 -11.79 15.47 -13.09
C ARG A 195 -11.05 15.57 -14.43
N ARG A 196 -10.81 16.78 -14.94
CA ARG A 196 -10.02 16.96 -16.17
C ARG A 196 -8.60 16.42 -16.03
N ALA A 197 -7.95 16.70 -14.91
CA ALA A 197 -6.60 16.22 -14.64
C ALA A 197 -6.54 14.69 -14.59
N ARG A 198 -7.52 14.05 -13.95
CA ARG A 198 -7.59 12.58 -13.87
C ARG A 198 -7.94 11.91 -15.18
N ALA A 199 -8.76 12.55 -16.02
CA ALA A 199 -9.09 12.09 -17.37
C ALA A 199 -7.92 12.22 -18.37
N GLY A 200 -6.73 12.67 -17.92
CA GLY A 200 -5.58 12.88 -18.79
C GLY A 200 -5.69 14.12 -19.69
N LEU A 201 -6.70 14.97 -19.48
CA LEU A 201 -6.96 16.18 -20.27
C LEU A 201 -6.19 17.40 -19.76
N ARG A 202 -5.03 17.20 -19.12
CA ARG A 202 -4.16 18.27 -18.62
C ARG A 202 -2.82 18.30 -19.34
N ASN A 203 -2.15 19.45 -19.30
CA ASN A 203 -0.75 19.54 -19.67
C ASN A 203 0.11 18.83 -18.60
N PRO A 204 0.93 17.81 -18.95
CA PRO A 204 1.81 17.11 -18.01
C PRO A 204 2.85 18.01 -17.32
N GLU A 205 3.27 19.10 -17.97
CA GLU A 205 4.28 20.04 -17.46
C GLU A 205 3.72 21.06 -16.46
N ARG A 206 2.41 21.01 -16.16
CA ARG A 206 1.75 21.93 -15.24
C ARG A 206 1.15 21.19 -14.03
N PRO A 207 0.99 21.89 -12.89
CA PRO A 207 0.26 21.35 -11.75
C PRO A 207 -1.12 20.84 -12.16
N ILE A 208 -1.63 19.85 -11.40
CA ILE A 208 -2.97 19.24 -11.60
C ILE A 208 -4.03 20.32 -11.77
N ALA A 209 -4.00 21.33 -10.90
CA ALA A 209 -4.78 22.55 -11.01
C ALA A 209 -4.10 23.68 -10.23
N GLY A 210 -4.32 24.92 -10.67
CA GLY A 210 -3.96 26.13 -9.93
C GLY A 210 -5.21 26.95 -9.67
N PHE A 211 -5.45 27.33 -8.42
CA PHE A 211 -6.63 28.09 -8.01
C PHE A 211 -6.22 29.35 -7.27
N MET A 212 -7.01 30.41 -7.44
CA MET A 212 -6.95 31.61 -6.62
C MET A 212 -8.34 31.85 -6.06
N PHE A 213 -8.51 31.61 -4.75
CA PHE A 213 -9.77 31.88 -4.07
C PHE A 213 -9.79 33.33 -3.57
N SER A 214 -10.74 34.12 -4.06
CA SER A 214 -10.94 35.51 -3.66
C SER A 214 -12.29 35.68 -2.96
N GLY A 215 -12.37 36.60 -1.99
CA GLY A 215 -13.59 36.91 -1.27
C GLY A 215 -13.35 37.38 0.17
N PRO A 216 -14.40 37.73 0.94
CA PRO A 216 -14.30 38.17 2.33
C PRO A 216 -13.67 37.12 3.26
N THR A 217 -13.19 37.54 4.43
CA THR A 217 -12.73 36.61 5.47
C THR A 217 -13.89 35.74 5.97
N GLY A 218 -13.60 34.50 6.37
CA GLY A 218 -14.61 33.59 6.95
C GLY A 218 -15.53 32.86 5.94
N VAL A 219 -15.49 33.16 4.64
CA VAL A 219 -16.40 32.56 3.64
C VAL A 219 -16.05 31.13 3.20
N GLY A 220 -15.06 30.49 3.83
CA GLY A 220 -14.70 29.10 3.55
C GLY A 220 -13.53 28.86 2.58
N LYS A 221 -12.77 29.89 2.17
CA LYS A 221 -11.61 29.73 1.27
C LYS A 221 -10.57 28.70 1.77
N THR A 222 -10.12 28.86 3.01
CA THR A 222 -9.15 27.94 3.63
C THR A 222 -9.80 26.60 4.01
N ALA A 223 -11.09 26.63 4.37
CA ALA A 223 -11.84 25.42 4.69
C ALA A 223 -11.92 24.51 3.46
N LEU A 224 -12.20 25.05 2.27
CA LEU A 224 -12.22 24.28 1.03
C LEU A 224 -10.89 23.57 0.76
N CYS A 225 -9.74 24.24 0.99
CA CYS A 225 -8.42 23.62 0.85
C CYS A 225 -8.21 22.45 1.83
N LYS A 226 -8.60 22.64 3.09
CA LYS A 226 -8.51 21.61 4.14
C LYS A 226 -9.40 20.42 3.84
N THR A 227 -10.65 20.67 3.46
CA THR A 227 -11.60 19.60 3.08
C THR A 227 -11.07 18.83 1.89
N LEU A 228 -10.51 19.48 0.87
CA LEU A 228 -9.88 18.78 -0.25
C LEU A 228 -8.73 17.87 0.18
N ALA A 229 -7.87 18.33 1.11
CA ALA A 229 -6.78 17.52 1.63
C ALA A 229 -7.32 16.26 2.34
N THR A 230 -8.29 16.42 3.23
CA THR A 230 -8.93 15.29 3.92
C THR A 230 -9.67 14.36 2.95
N THR A 231 -10.39 14.90 1.97
CA THR A 231 -11.16 14.11 1.00
C THR A 231 -10.25 13.30 0.08
N PHE A 232 -9.06 13.76 -0.28
CA PHE A 232 -8.17 13.01 -1.18
C PHE A 232 -7.11 12.19 -0.46
N PHE A 233 -6.58 12.71 0.65
CA PHE A 233 -5.42 12.14 1.34
C PHE A 233 -5.75 11.60 2.74
N GLY A 234 -7.01 11.72 3.17
CA GLY A 234 -7.48 11.22 4.47
C GLY A 234 -7.11 12.10 5.67
N THR A 235 -6.24 13.10 5.50
CA THR A 235 -5.79 14.00 6.56
C THR A 235 -5.60 15.43 6.06
N GLU A 236 -5.85 16.43 6.92
CA GLU A 236 -5.50 17.83 6.64
C GLU A 236 -3.97 18.04 6.62
N GLU A 237 -3.21 17.18 7.31
CA GLU A 237 -1.75 17.28 7.43
C GLU A 237 -1.02 17.01 6.11
N ALA A 238 -1.69 16.37 5.16
CA ALA A 238 -1.18 16.23 3.80
C ALA A 238 -1.12 17.58 3.05
N MET A 239 -1.74 18.65 3.57
CA MET A 239 -1.64 19.98 2.97
C MET A 239 -0.36 20.69 3.45
N ILE A 240 0.47 21.12 2.50
CA ILE A 240 1.57 22.05 2.79
C ILE A 240 0.97 23.45 2.89
N ARG A 241 0.91 23.98 4.11
CA ARG A 241 0.39 25.33 4.38
C ARG A 241 1.53 26.33 4.50
N LEU A 242 1.48 27.36 3.66
CA LEU A 242 2.41 28.49 3.70
C LEU A 242 1.65 29.77 4.03
N ASP A 243 2.01 30.44 5.12
CA ASP A 243 1.43 31.75 5.47
C ASP A 243 2.18 32.86 4.74
N MET A 244 1.56 33.42 3.70
CA MET A 244 2.17 34.47 2.87
C MET A 244 2.50 35.76 3.66
N SER A 245 1.90 35.96 4.84
CA SER A 245 2.23 37.08 5.72
C SER A 245 3.67 36.99 6.21
N GLU A 246 4.25 35.79 6.30
CA GLU A 246 5.65 35.57 6.67
C GLU A 246 6.63 35.85 5.52
N TYR A 247 6.13 36.07 4.29
CA TYR A 247 6.94 36.20 3.08
C TYR A 247 6.89 37.60 2.46
N MET A 248 6.46 38.61 3.22
CA MET A 248 6.36 39.99 2.73
C MET A 248 7.72 40.63 2.42
N GLU A 249 8.77 40.21 3.13
CA GLU A 249 10.11 40.78 2.99
C GLU A 249 10.93 40.02 1.93
N LYS A 250 11.72 40.74 1.15
CA LYS A 250 12.49 40.17 0.01
C LYS A 250 13.41 39.01 0.43
N PHE A 251 13.96 39.06 1.64
CA PHE A 251 14.86 38.02 2.14
C PHE A 251 14.12 36.78 2.68
N ALA A 252 12.81 36.85 2.92
CA ALA A 252 12.04 35.69 3.36
C ALA A 252 11.85 34.65 2.24
N VAL A 253 12.06 35.02 0.97
CA VAL A 253 11.93 34.11 -0.19
C VAL A 253 12.90 32.93 -0.11
N SER A 254 14.10 33.11 0.45
CA SER A 254 15.05 32.00 0.63
C SER A 254 14.52 30.92 1.57
N ARG A 255 13.62 31.25 2.51
CA ARG A 255 12.96 30.23 3.35
C ARG A 255 12.01 29.35 2.55
N LEU A 256 11.44 29.86 1.45
CA LEU A 256 10.51 29.12 0.60
C LEU A 256 11.27 28.13 -0.30
N THR A 257 12.33 28.59 -0.95
CA THR A 257 13.08 27.85 -1.97
C THR A 257 14.35 27.17 -1.48
N GLY A 258 14.79 27.49 -0.27
CA GLY A 258 16.10 27.13 0.26
C GLY A 258 17.12 28.27 0.06
N ALA A 259 18.04 28.39 1.02
CA ALA A 259 19.17 29.30 0.91
C ALA A 259 20.23 28.74 -0.06
N PRO A 260 21.10 29.57 -0.65
CA PRO A 260 22.23 29.09 -1.44
C PRO A 260 23.38 28.54 -0.54
N PRO A 261 24.32 27.74 -1.10
CA PRO A 261 25.44 27.19 -0.33
C PRO A 261 26.25 28.30 0.37
N GLY A 262 26.56 28.08 1.66
CA GLY A 262 27.31 29.04 2.48
C GLY A 262 26.45 30.09 3.20
N TYR A 263 25.12 30.05 3.06
CA TYR A 263 24.19 30.88 3.81
C TYR A 263 23.50 30.07 4.93
N VAL A 264 23.10 30.76 6.00
CA VAL A 264 22.34 30.15 7.11
C VAL A 264 21.03 29.57 6.55
N GLY A 265 20.74 28.31 6.87
CA GLY A 265 19.57 27.57 6.37
C GLY A 265 19.79 26.83 5.04
N TYR A 266 21.03 26.72 4.54
CA TYR A 266 21.34 25.92 3.34
C TYR A 266 21.02 24.43 3.54
N GLU A 267 21.39 23.87 4.69
CA GLU A 267 21.16 22.44 5.00
C GLU A 267 19.70 22.12 5.36
N GLU A 268 18.91 23.13 5.76
CA GLU A 268 17.50 22.97 6.14
C GLU A 268 16.56 22.89 4.91
N GLY A 269 17.05 23.29 3.73
CA GLY A 269 16.25 23.34 2.51
C GLY A 269 15.15 24.42 2.53
N GLY A 270 14.20 24.32 1.60
CA GLY A 270 13.08 25.27 1.48
C GLY A 270 11.77 24.68 1.97
N GLN A 271 10.95 25.51 2.65
CA GLN A 271 9.64 25.11 3.16
C GLN A 271 8.66 24.61 2.08
N LEU A 272 8.85 25.01 0.82
CA LEU A 272 8.09 24.47 -0.31
C LEU A 272 8.86 23.37 -1.04
N THR A 273 10.17 23.53 -1.23
CA THR A 273 10.94 22.62 -2.07
C THR A 273 11.17 21.26 -1.43
N GLU A 274 11.37 21.19 -0.11
CA GLU A 274 11.60 19.91 0.58
C GLU A 274 10.34 19.05 0.64
N PRO A 275 9.16 19.54 1.08
CA PRO A 275 7.97 18.69 1.15
C PRO A 275 7.43 18.23 -0.22
N VAL A 276 7.84 18.87 -1.31
CA VAL A 276 7.39 18.55 -2.68
C VAL A 276 8.34 17.57 -3.41
N ARG A 277 9.50 17.24 -2.84
CA ARG A 277 10.57 16.44 -3.46
C ARG A 277 10.37 14.92 -3.43
#